data_AF-A0AAX0VSP0-F1
#
_entry.id   AF-A0AAX0VSP0-F1
#
_cell.length_a   1.000
_cell.length_b   1.000
_cell.length_c   1.000
_cell.angle_alpha   90.00
_cell.angle_beta   90.00
_cell.angle_gamma   90.00
#
_symmetry.space_group_name_H-M   'P 1'
#
loop_
_entity.id
_entity.type
_entity.pdbx_description
1 polymer ?
#
loop_
_entity_poly.entity_id
_entity_poly.type
_entity_poly.pdbx_seq_one_letter_code
_entity_poly.pdbx_strand_id
1 'polypeptide(L)'
;MGWLNKIRVSSRFEALSGKDSKAAFTFKPATAYPAYSFDKKVEKNLQKWGRISEMGLCLVHAVGEHALDDSELFQGRAQHVLSGWDVISTSLISRRRPWAQVQIRNRDPKIARLLRKPPTMYANVALILQVPPENILGTFPTDVFFPTHEPAKDYRFASAVLGDRSTARPVLGGAYTQIESPRRIMERTGKEMPGTKYNEILVVTRPHVRLHFSETKNVEVKGIIYTQGSCGLSPSEAEVLQRLRELNPDLPVEEG
;
A
#
# COMPACT_ATOMS: atom_id res chain seq x y z
N MET A 1 52.69 -3.73 -75.26
CA MET A 1 52.58 -3.19 -73.88
C MET A 1 51.11 -2.92 -73.60
N GLY A 2 50.52 -3.64 -72.67
CA GLY A 2 49.10 -3.49 -72.29
C GLY A 2 48.80 -4.45 -71.16
N TRP A 3 48.74 -3.90 -69.94
CA TRP A 3 48.65 -4.64 -68.68
C TRP A 3 47.24 -5.21 -68.48
N LEU A 4 47.14 -6.53 -68.31
CA LEU A 4 45.93 -7.20 -67.83
C LEU A 4 45.92 -7.17 -66.30
N ASN A 5 45.07 -6.31 -65.72
CA ASN A 5 44.77 -6.28 -64.30
C ASN A 5 44.01 -7.56 -63.90
N LYS A 6 44.69 -8.48 -63.19
CA LYS A 6 44.03 -9.55 -62.43
C LYS A 6 43.39 -8.93 -61.18
N ILE A 7 42.07 -8.77 -61.20
CA ILE A 7 41.29 -8.48 -59.99
C ILE A 7 41.32 -9.73 -59.11
N ARG A 8 42.07 -9.64 -58.01
CA ARG A 8 42.12 -10.68 -56.98
C ARG A 8 40.96 -10.44 -56.03
N VAL A 9 39.85 -11.17 -56.23
CA VAL A 9 38.76 -11.22 -55.25
C VAL A 9 39.28 -12.00 -54.04
N SER A 10 39.77 -11.27 -53.05
CA SER A 10 40.09 -11.82 -51.73
C SER A 10 38.77 -12.24 -51.08
N SER A 11 38.55 -13.55 -50.94
CA SER A 11 37.46 -14.12 -50.16
C SER A 11 37.63 -13.68 -48.71
N ARG A 12 36.80 -12.75 -48.27
CA ARG A 12 36.74 -12.24 -46.89
C ARG A 12 36.04 -13.25 -45.96
N PHE A 13 36.47 -14.51 -46.01
CA PHE A 13 35.88 -15.63 -45.27
C PHE A 13 36.88 -16.39 -44.39
N GLU A 14 38.04 -15.78 -44.10
CA GLU A 14 39.00 -16.32 -43.13
C GLU A 14 39.42 -15.24 -42.14
N ALA A 15 38.48 -14.80 -41.32
CA ALA A 15 38.75 -14.06 -40.09
C ALA A 15 37.70 -14.37 -39.02
N LEU A 16 37.29 -15.64 -38.90
CA LEU A 16 36.56 -16.17 -37.75
C LEU A 16 37.13 -17.55 -37.38
N SER A 17 38.47 -17.62 -37.30
CA SER A 17 39.16 -18.72 -36.62
C SER A 17 38.90 -18.59 -35.13
N GLY A 18 38.36 -19.64 -34.55
CA GLY A 18 37.84 -19.69 -33.19
C GLY A 18 38.80 -19.18 -32.12
N LYS A 19 38.27 -18.31 -31.26
CA LYS A 19 38.39 -18.39 -29.79
C LYS A 19 37.52 -17.37 -29.04
N ASP A 20 36.90 -16.40 -29.72
CA ASP A 20 36.19 -15.30 -29.03
C ASP A 20 34.65 -15.26 -29.22
N SER A 21 34.03 -16.30 -29.78
CA SER A 21 32.57 -16.33 -30.04
C SER A 21 31.72 -16.97 -28.94
N LYS A 22 32.28 -17.30 -27.75
CA LYS A 22 31.52 -17.87 -26.62
C LYS A 22 31.12 -16.89 -25.51
N ALA A 23 31.32 -15.58 -25.71
CA ALA A 23 31.05 -14.57 -24.67
C ALA A 23 29.86 -13.62 -24.96
N ALA A 24 29.17 -13.73 -26.11
CA ALA A 24 28.12 -12.77 -26.46
C ALA A 24 26.76 -13.00 -25.75
N PHE A 25 26.54 -14.18 -25.17
CA PHE A 25 25.33 -14.52 -24.41
C PHE A 25 25.68 -15.36 -23.19
N THR A 26 26.53 -14.83 -22.30
CA THR A 26 26.53 -15.34 -20.94
C THR A 26 25.22 -14.90 -20.30
N PHE A 27 24.26 -15.83 -20.25
CA PHE A 27 23.04 -15.69 -19.46
C PHE A 27 23.48 -15.58 -18.00
N LYS A 28 23.69 -14.35 -17.52
CA LYS A 28 23.76 -14.11 -16.08
C LYS A 28 22.41 -14.59 -15.55
N PRO A 29 22.37 -15.55 -14.61
CA PRO A 29 21.10 -15.94 -13.99
C PRO A 29 20.41 -14.65 -13.57
N ALA A 30 19.20 -14.47 -14.08
CA ALA A 30 18.45 -13.23 -13.95
C ALA A 30 18.56 -12.76 -12.50
N THR A 31 19.06 -11.54 -12.31
CA THR A 31 18.77 -10.78 -11.10
C THR A 31 17.28 -10.99 -10.83
N ALA A 32 16.93 -11.58 -9.69
CA ALA A 32 15.55 -11.95 -9.37
C ALA A 32 14.62 -10.81 -9.82
N TYR A 33 13.65 -11.14 -10.69
CA TYR A 33 12.69 -10.16 -11.17
C TYR A 33 12.09 -9.41 -9.97
N PRO A 34 11.85 -8.08 -10.08
CA PRO A 34 11.26 -7.35 -8.98
C PRO A 34 9.93 -7.99 -8.58
N ALA A 35 9.65 -8.03 -7.28
CA ALA A 35 8.45 -8.67 -6.77
C ALA A 35 7.20 -7.81 -6.99
N TYR A 36 7.35 -6.48 -7.10
CA TYR A 36 6.23 -5.53 -7.14
C TYR A 36 6.38 -4.43 -8.19
N SER A 37 7.58 -3.90 -8.43
CA SER A 37 7.80 -2.75 -9.34
C SER A 37 9.17 -2.73 -10.00
N PHE A 38 9.25 -2.25 -11.24
CA PHE A 38 10.54 -1.98 -11.91
C PHE A 38 11.24 -0.74 -11.34
N ASP A 39 10.51 0.17 -10.69
CA ASP A 39 11.13 1.26 -9.94
C ASP A 39 11.76 0.71 -8.65
N LYS A 40 13.09 0.80 -8.56
CA LYS A 40 13.86 0.25 -7.43
C LYS A 40 13.47 0.84 -6.08
N LYS A 41 13.06 2.11 -6.03
CA LYS A 41 12.64 2.78 -4.79
C LYS A 41 11.25 2.31 -4.37
N VAL A 42 10.33 2.22 -5.32
CA VAL A 42 8.97 1.69 -5.09
C VAL A 42 9.06 0.22 -4.65
N GLU A 43 9.79 -0.62 -5.37
CA GLU A 43 10.04 -2.03 -5.04
C GLU A 43 10.53 -2.19 -3.59
N LYS A 44 11.59 -1.45 -3.23
CA LYS A 44 12.17 -1.49 -1.88
C LYS A 44 11.18 -1.06 -0.81
N ASN A 45 10.30 -0.10 -1.10
CA ASN A 45 9.32 0.38 -0.13
C ASN A 45 8.15 -0.61 0.00
N LEU A 46 7.64 -1.17 -1.10
CA LEU A 46 6.60 -2.20 -1.08
C LEU A 46 7.07 -3.48 -0.36
N GLN A 47 8.34 -3.87 -0.53
CA GLN A 47 8.95 -4.95 0.27
C GLN A 47 8.90 -4.67 1.78
N LYS A 48 9.06 -3.41 2.21
CA LYS A 48 8.92 -3.03 3.63
C LYS A 48 7.46 -3.02 4.07
N TRP A 49 6.54 -2.60 3.20
CA TRP A 49 5.10 -2.68 3.44
C TRP A 49 4.64 -4.13 3.67
N GLY A 50 5.22 -5.10 2.97
CA GLY A 50 4.96 -6.53 3.20
C GLY A 50 5.38 -7.05 4.57
N ARG A 51 6.10 -6.25 5.37
CA ARG A 51 6.65 -6.64 6.68
C ARG A 51 6.15 -5.76 7.82
N ILE A 52 5.10 -4.96 7.61
CA ILE A 52 4.57 -4.05 8.64
C ILE A 52 4.15 -4.77 9.92
N SER A 53 3.62 -5.99 9.81
CA SER A 53 3.23 -6.79 10.97
C SER A 53 4.43 -7.18 11.85
N GLU A 54 5.58 -7.51 11.23
CA GLU A 54 6.85 -7.75 11.94
C GLU A 54 7.36 -6.48 12.65
N MET A 55 6.96 -5.32 12.16
CA MET A 55 7.28 -4.00 12.74
C MET A 55 6.28 -3.58 13.82
N GLY A 56 5.30 -4.42 14.18
CA GLY A 56 4.25 -4.08 15.13
C GLY A 56 3.26 -3.04 14.60
N LEU A 57 3.14 -2.93 13.28
CA LEU A 57 2.25 -2.01 12.60
C LEU A 57 1.13 -2.78 11.88
N CYS A 58 0.01 -2.11 11.63
CA CYS A 58 -1.04 -2.62 10.74
C CYS A 58 -1.71 -1.47 9.97
N LEU A 59 -2.42 -1.83 8.91
CA LEU A 59 -3.33 -0.94 8.20
C LEU A 59 -4.74 -1.11 8.74
N VAL A 60 -5.43 0.01 8.93
CA VAL A 60 -6.81 0.03 9.39
C VAL A 60 -7.67 0.94 8.53
N HIS A 61 -8.92 0.55 8.28
CA HIS A 61 -9.93 1.43 7.70
C HIS A 61 -10.80 1.96 8.82
N ALA A 62 -10.63 3.24 9.15
CA ALA A 62 -11.38 3.88 10.23
C ALA A 62 -12.83 4.15 9.80
N VAL A 63 -13.75 3.93 10.74
CA VAL A 63 -15.20 4.03 10.55
C VAL A 63 -15.72 5.09 11.50
N GLY A 64 -16.06 6.25 10.94
CA GLY A 64 -16.60 7.38 11.70
C GLY A 64 -18.10 7.25 11.98
N GLU A 65 -18.60 8.15 12.82
CA GLU A 65 -20.04 8.24 13.16
C GLU A 65 -20.93 8.50 11.94
N HIS A 66 -20.42 9.22 10.93
CA HIS A 66 -21.12 9.45 9.66
C HIS A 66 -21.48 8.14 8.92
N ALA A 67 -20.85 7.01 9.28
CA ALA A 67 -21.22 5.72 8.71
C ALA A 67 -22.63 5.28 9.15
N LEU A 68 -23.17 5.80 10.26
CA LEU A 68 -24.49 5.44 10.77
C LEU A 68 -25.63 5.93 9.86
N ASP A 69 -25.39 6.98 9.07
CA ASP A 69 -26.36 7.63 8.18
C ASP A 69 -26.41 6.94 6.79
N ASP A 70 -26.73 5.64 6.73
CA ASP A 70 -26.85 4.83 5.50
C ASP A 70 -25.53 4.44 4.79
N SER A 71 -24.44 4.19 5.52
CA SER A 71 -23.24 3.61 4.89
C SER A 71 -23.48 2.20 4.33
N GLU A 72 -22.96 1.95 3.12
CA GLU A 72 -22.85 0.59 2.55
C GLU A 72 -22.13 -0.38 3.49
N LEU A 73 -21.24 0.12 4.36
CA LEU A 73 -20.48 -0.68 5.32
C LEU A 73 -21.37 -1.45 6.29
N PHE A 74 -22.60 -0.97 6.54
CA PHE A 74 -23.57 -1.63 7.41
C PHE A 74 -24.61 -2.47 6.66
N GLN A 75 -24.49 -2.61 5.34
CA GLN A 75 -25.40 -3.44 4.53
C GLN A 75 -25.01 -4.93 4.53
N GLY A 76 -23.84 -5.29 5.05
CA GLY A 76 -23.38 -6.67 5.10
C GLY A 76 -22.03 -6.84 5.77
N ARG A 77 -21.41 -8.02 5.57
CA ARG A 77 -20.06 -8.31 6.10
C ARG A 77 -19.06 -7.32 5.52
N ALA A 78 -18.22 -6.76 6.36
CA ALA A 78 -17.24 -5.74 5.97
C ALA A 78 -16.30 -6.25 4.85
N GLN A 79 -15.92 -7.53 4.90
CA GLN A 79 -15.15 -8.18 3.85
C GLN A 79 -15.80 -8.08 2.46
N HIS A 80 -17.12 -8.27 2.39
CA HIS A 80 -17.85 -8.21 1.12
C HIS A 80 -18.01 -6.77 0.65
N VAL A 81 -18.38 -5.85 1.55
CA VAL A 81 -18.57 -4.44 1.19
C VAL A 81 -17.27 -3.84 0.65
N LEU A 82 -16.16 -3.97 1.40
CA LEU A 82 -14.87 -3.41 0.98
C LEU A 82 -14.35 -4.05 -0.31
N SER A 83 -14.68 -5.32 -0.59
CA SER A 83 -14.32 -5.96 -1.86
C SER A 83 -15.05 -5.39 -3.07
N GLY A 84 -16.20 -4.74 -2.85
CA GLY A 84 -16.96 -4.04 -3.88
C GLY A 84 -16.45 -2.62 -4.19
N TRP A 85 -15.64 -2.05 -3.31
CA TRP A 85 -15.04 -0.72 -3.52
C TRP A 85 -13.81 -0.83 -4.44
N ASP A 86 -13.44 0.25 -5.11
CA ASP A 86 -12.26 0.28 -6.01
C ASP A 86 -10.99 0.65 -5.24
N VAL A 87 -11.04 1.76 -4.49
CA VAL A 87 -9.94 2.23 -3.64
C VAL A 87 -10.50 2.66 -2.29
N ILE A 88 -9.81 2.27 -1.22
CA ILE A 88 -10.18 2.61 0.15
C ILE A 88 -9.07 3.42 0.84
N SER A 89 -9.49 4.32 1.74
CA SER A 89 -8.57 5.06 2.61
C SER A 89 -8.22 4.17 3.79
N THR A 90 -6.95 4.08 4.15
CA THR A 90 -6.51 3.38 5.36
C THR A 90 -5.48 4.21 6.11
N SER A 91 -5.32 3.94 7.40
CA SER A 91 -4.26 4.51 8.21
C SER A 91 -3.29 3.41 8.65
N LEU A 92 -2.00 3.70 8.55
CA LEU A 92 -0.95 2.94 9.21
C LEU A 92 -0.90 3.31 10.69
N ILE A 93 -1.13 2.32 11.56
CA ILE A 93 -1.11 2.52 13.01
C ILE A 93 -0.13 1.57 13.70
N SER A 94 0.25 1.93 14.92
CA SER A 94 0.90 1.02 15.86
C SER A 94 -0.14 0.06 16.42
N ARG A 95 0.13 -1.24 16.34
CA ARG A 95 -0.67 -2.27 17.00
C ARG A 95 0.03 -2.69 18.28
N ARG A 96 -0.49 -2.29 19.43
CA ARG A 96 0.14 -2.55 20.73
C ARG A 96 0.11 -4.03 21.08
N ARG A 97 1.17 -4.75 20.72
CA ARG A 97 1.43 -6.11 21.20
C ARG A 97 2.64 -6.09 22.15
N PRO A 98 2.45 -6.27 23.48
CA PRO A 98 3.53 -6.15 24.46
C PRO A 98 4.77 -7.00 24.12
N TRP A 99 4.56 -8.23 23.68
CA TRP A 99 5.64 -9.14 23.27
C TRP A 99 6.38 -8.66 22.01
N ALA A 100 5.66 -8.08 21.04
CA ALA A 100 6.26 -7.57 19.81
C ALA A 100 7.12 -6.34 20.10
N GLN A 101 6.67 -5.47 21.01
CA GLN A 101 7.42 -4.27 21.40
C GLN A 101 8.79 -4.60 21.98
N VAL A 102 8.91 -5.66 22.79
CA VAL A 102 10.21 -6.08 23.35
C VAL A 102 11.16 -6.54 22.24
N GLN A 103 10.67 -7.34 21.29
CA GLN A 103 11.48 -7.82 20.16
C GLN A 103 11.90 -6.67 19.23
N ILE A 104 10.97 -5.75 18.93
CA ILE A 104 11.22 -4.61 18.04
C ILE A 104 12.18 -3.62 18.70
N ARG A 105 12.07 -3.38 20.01
CA ARG A 105 12.99 -2.48 20.75
C ARG A 105 14.45 -2.89 20.59
N ASN A 106 14.72 -4.19 20.58
CA ASN A 106 16.07 -4.72 20.43
C ASN A 106 16.58 -4.66 18.98
N ARG A 107 15.68 -4.65 17.99
CA ARG A 107 16.03 -4.64 16.55
C ARG A 107 16.07 -3.25 15.92
N ASP A 108 15.07 -2.41 16.20
CA ASP A 108 14.97 -1.03 15.71
C ASP A 108 14.42 -0.10 16.83
N PRO A 109 15.31 0.53 17.61
CA PRO A 109 14.92 1.45 18.69
C PRO A 109 14.12 2.67 18.19
N LYS A 110 14.33 3.08 16.93
CA LYS A 110 13.64 4.24 16.35
C LYS A 110 12.18 3.89 16.06
N ILE A 111 11.91 2.70 15.52
CA ILE A 111 10.54 2.20 15.36
C ILE A 111 9.89 1.99 16.72
N ALA A 112 10.59 1.40 17.69
CA ALA A 112 10.03 1.18 19.03
C ALA A 112 9.54 2.48 19.70
N ARG A 113 10.22 3.61 19.45
CA ARG A 113 9.75 4.93 19.91
C ARG A 113 8.46 5.36 19.23
N LEU A 114 8.31 5.08 17.93
CA LEU A 114 7.10 5.41 17.17
C LEU A 114 5.90 4.57 17.63
N LEU A 115 6.12 3.32 18.01
CA LEU A 115 5.06 2.40 18.49
C LEU A 115 4.43 2.82 19.82
N ARG A 116 5.09 3.68 20.60
CA ARG A 116 4.54 4.22 21.85
C ARG A 116 3.47 5.29 21.63
N LYS A 117 3.45 5.89 20.44
CA LYS A 117 2.42 6.88 20.11
C LYS A 117 1.04 6.20 20.11
N PRO A 118 -0.02 6.91 20.53
CA PRO A 118 -1.38 6.41 20.35
C PRO A 118 -1.67 6.17 18.86
N PRO A 119 -2.60 5.26 18.53
CA PRO A 119 -3.04 5.06 17.15
C PRO A 119 -3.47 6.39 16.52
N THR A 120 -3.03 6.62 15.29
CA THR A 120 -3.31 7.85 14.53
C THR A 120 -4.31 7.54 13.44
N MET A 121 -5.58 7.47 13.80
CA MET A 121 -6.71 7.28 12.91
C MET A 121 -7.73 8.41 13.11
N TYR A 122 -8.54 8.69 12.09
CA TYR A 122 -9.48 9.83 12.14
C TYR A 122 -10.71 9.56 13.03
N ALA A 123 -11.07 8.29 13.23
CA ALA A 123 -12.17 7.82 14.09
C ALA A 123 -11.67 6.79 15.09
N ASN A 124 -12.40 6.60 16.20
CA ASN A 124 -12.00 5.70 17.28
C ASN A 124 -12.31 4.22 17.03
N VAL A 125 -13.03 3.87 15.96
CA VAL A 125 -13.34 2.49 15.58
C VAL A 125 -12.81 2.23 14.18
N ALA A 126 -12.17 1.08 13.96
CA ALA A 126 -11.61 0.76 12.65
C ALA A 126 -11.58 -0.75 12.38
N LEU A 127 -11.57 -1.10 11.10
CA LEU A 127 -11.37 -2.46 10.60
C LEU A 127 -9.88 -2.70 10.37
N ILE A 128 -9.32 -3.76 10.95
CA ILE A 128 -7.93 -4.18 10.72
C ILE A 128 -7.87 -4.91 9.39
N LEU A 129 -6.96 -4.48 8.51
CA LEU A 129 -6.83 -5.02 7.17
C LEU A 129 -5.49 -5.75 6.99
N GLN A 130 -5.54 -6.91 6.34
CA GLN A 130 -4.37 -7.51 5.71
C GLN A 130 -4.36 -7.10 4.24
N VAL A 131 -3.45 -6.19 3.92
CA VAL A 131 -3.29 -5.61 2.58
C VAL A 131 -2.01 -6.16 1.96
N PRO A 132 -2.09 -6.87 0.83
CA PRO A 132 -0.92 -7.24 0.04
C PRO A 132 -0.16 -5.99 -0.46
N PRO A 133 1.18 -5.95 -0.45
CA PRO A 133 1.92 -4.74 -0.83
C PRO A 133 1.58 -4.22 -2.24
N GLU A 134 1.34 -5.12 -3.18
CA GLU A 134 0.92 -4.83 -4.55
C GLU A 134 -0.40 -4.04 -4.63
N ASN A 135 -1.24 -4.07 -3.60
CA ASN A 135 -2.50 -3.31 -3.51
C ASN A 135 -2.31 -1.86 -3.08
N ILE A 136 -1.13 -1.46 -2.61
CA ILE A 136 -0.88 -0.08 -2.15
C ILE A 136 -0.69 0.82 -3.37
N LEU A 137 -1.63 1.72 -3.58
CA LEU A 137 -1.59 2.74 -4.63
C LEU A 137 -0.66 3.89 -4.22
N GLY A 138 -0.84 4.39 -3.00
CA GLY A 138 -0.16 5.59 -2.53
C GLY A 138 -0.05 5.64 -1.01
N THR A 139 0.95 6.36 -0.52
CA THR A 139 1.23 6.47 0.92
C THR A 139 1.56 7.91 1.30
N PHE A 140 0.82 8.47 2.23
CA PHE A 140 0.89 9.89 2.56
C PHE A 140 0.95 10.08 4.08
N PRO A 141 1.82 10.97 4.59
CA PRO A 141 1.92 11.22 6.02
C PRO A 141 0.73 12.01 6.58
N THR A 142 -0.13 12.54 5.71
CA THR A 142 -1.35 13.30 6.00
C THR A 142 -2.47 12.84 5.06
N ASP A 143 -3.70 13.19 5.39
CA ASP A 143 -4.86 13.10 4.49
C ASP A 143 -4.58 13.84 3.16
N VAL A 144 -4.92 13.20 2.04
CA VAL A 144 -4.85 13.75 0.68
C VAL A 144 -6.22 13.99 0.07
N PHE A 145 -7.28 13.96 0.90
CA PHE A 145 -8.67 14.19 0.55
C PHE A 145 -9.13 13.32 -0.63
N PHE A 146 -8.72 12.06 -0.60
CA PHE A 146 -9.09 11.15 -1.67
C PHE A 146 -10.59 10.80 -1.56
N PRO A 147 -11.34 10.79 -2.68
CA PRO A 147 -12.76 10.43 -2.68
C PRO A 147 -12.94 8.91 -2.54
N THR A 148 -12.83 8.40 -1.30
CA THR A 148 -12.72 6.96 -1.00
C THR A 148 -14.05 6.21 -0.83
N HIS A 149 -15.19 6.88 -1.05
CA HIS A 149 -16.53 6.33 -0.77
C HIS A 149 -17.47 6.31 -1.98
N GLU A 150 -16.96 6.48 -3.20
CA GLU A 150 -17.78 6.31 -4.39
C GLU A 150 -17.78 4.84 -4.82
N PRO A 151 -18.93 4.13 -4.83
CA PRO A 151 -19.01 2.82 -5.44
C PRO A 151 -18.60 2.94 -6.90
N ALA A 152 -17.52 2.28 -7.28
CA ALA A 152 -16.95 2.43 -8.60
C ALA A 152 -17.78 1.67 -9.62
N LYS A 153 -18.80 2.33 -10.16
CA LYS A 153 -19.38 1.90 -11.43
C LYS A 153 -18.28 2.04 -12.49
N ASP A 154 -17.93 0.93 -13.14
CA ASP A 154 -17.02 0.87 -14.29
C ASP A 154 -15.55 1.26 -14.04
N TYR A 155 -15.04 1.15 -12.80
CA TYR A 155 -13.60 1.35 -12.47
C TYR A 155 -13.04 2.71 -12.90
N ARG A 156 -13.91 3.72 -12.97
CA ARG A 156 -13.55 5.07 -13.42
C ARG A 156 -12.45 5.67 -12.58
N PHE A 157 -12.36 5.28 -11.31
CA PHE A 157 -11.43 5.89 -10.37
C PHE A 157 -10.01 5.37 -10.55
N ALA A 158 -9.76 4.06 -10.47
CA ALA A 158 -8.44 3.48 -10.78
C ALA A 158 -7.97 3.90 -12.19
N SER A 159 -8.89 3.94 -13.16
CA SER A 159 -8.59 4.40 -14.53
C SER A 159 -8.22 5.89 -14.59
N ALA A 160 -8.86 6.75 -13.80
CA ALA A 160 -8.57 8.19 -13.76
C ALA A 160 -7.22 8.50 -13.10
N VAL A 161 -6.87 7.78 -12.03
CA VAL A 161 -5.57 7.93 -11.36
C VAL A 161 -4.41 7.41 -12.22
N LEU A 162 -4.61 6.31 -12.93
CA LEU A 162 -3.60 5.74 -13.83
C LEU A 162 -3.53 6.48 -15.18
N GLY A 163 -4.60 7.15 -15.60
CA GLY A 163 -4.74 7.80 -16.90
C GLY A 163 -4.37 9.30 -16.94
N ASP A 164 -3.74 9.84 -15.89
CA ASP A 164 -3.25 11.22 -15.79
C ASP A 164 -4.31 12.33 -16.03
N ARG A 165 -5.60 11.98 -15.93
CA ARG A 165 -6.72 12.92 -16.03
C ARG A 165 -7.17 13.36 -14.64
N SER A 166 -6.37 14.20 -13.98
CA SER A 166 -6.79 14.85 -12.75
C SER A 166 -7.84 15.94 -13.05
N THR A 167 -9.12 15.59 -12.93
CA THR A 167 -10.18 16.61 -12.79
C THR A 167 -10.35 17.10 -11.35
N ALA A 168 -9.60 16.53 -10.40
CA ALA A 168 -9.61 16.94 -9.00
C ALA A 168 -8.23 17.49 -8.64
N ARG A 169 -8.27 18.63 -7.94
CA ARG A 169 -7.17 19.50 -7.45
C ARG A 169 -5.80 18.80 -7.34
N PRO A 170 -4.69 19.50 -7.69
CA PRO A 170 -3.34 18.97 -7.46
C PRO A 170 -3.21 18.54 -5.99
N VAL A 171 -2.92 17.26 -5.78
CA VAL A 171 -2.61 16.76 -4.43
C VAL A 171 -1.46 17.62 -3.92
N LEU A 172 -1.59 18.14 -2.69
CA LEU A 172 -0.47 18.78 -2.00
C LEU A 172 0.70 17.79 -1.96
N GLY A 173 1.62 17.87 -2.92
CA GLY A 173 2.81 17.04 -2.99
C GLY A 173 2.92 16.02 -4.15
N GLY A 174 2.04 15.99 -5.16
CA GLY A 174 2.29 15.24 -6.42
C GLY A 174 1.24 14.18 -6.82
N ALA A 175 1.66 13.06 -7.43
CA ALA A 175 0.74 12.01 -7.89
C ALA A 175 0.24 11.11 -6.74
N TYR A 176 -0.94 10.49 -6.91
CA TYR A 176 -1.49 9.51 -5.96
C TYR A 176 -0.69 8.21 -5.88
N THR A 177 0.26 7.98 -6.80
CA THR A 177 1.06 6.75 -6.93
C THR A 177 2.36 6.76 -6.12
N GLN A 178 2.52 7.70 -5.19
CA GLN A 178 3.74 7.86 -4.42
C GLN A 178 3.84 6.83 -3.30
N ILE A 179 4.93 6.04 -3.30
CA ILE A 179 5.22 5.03 -2.27
C ILE A 179 6.42 5.44 -1.43
N GLU A 180 6.16 5.81 -0.17
CA GLU A 180 7.13 5.98 0.91
C GLU A 180 7.18 4.74 1.79
N SER A 181 8.25 4.60 2.57
CA SER A 181 8.35 3.47 3.52
C SER A 181 7.44 3.68 4.73
N PRO A 182 6.91 2.60 5.35
CA PRO A 182 6.05 2.69 6.54
C PRO A 182 6.65 3.53 7.68
N ARG A 183 7.95 3.36 7.93
CA ARG A 183 8.67 4.12 8.96
C ARG A 183 8.66 5.63 8.70
N ARG A 184 8.84 6.03 7.43
CA ARG A 184 8.86 7.44 7.03
C ARG A 184 7.48 8.07 7.20
N ILE A 185 6.42 7.33 6.86
CA ILE A 185 5.03 7.74 7.15
C ILE A 185 4.88 8.01 8.66
N MET A 186 5.17 7.02 9.51
CA MET A 186 5.05 7.15 10.97
C MET A 186 5.90 8.28 11.59
N GLU A 187 7.08 8.56 11.02
CA GLU A 187 7.96 9.64 11.46
C GLU A 187 7.39 11.03 11.14
N ARG A 188 6.63 11.14 10.06
CA ARG A 188 6.10 12.38 9.47
C ARG A 188 4.64 12.65 9.86
N THR A 189 3.87 11.62 10.20
CA THR A 189 2.48 11.75 10.67
C THR A 189 2.37 12.73 11.84
N GLY A 190 1.46 13.70 11.70
CA GLY A 190 1.19 14.76 12.68
C GLY A 190 2.25 15.86 12.76
N LYS A 191 3.24 15.89 11.85
CA LYS A 191 4.25 16.97 11.79
C LYS A 191 4.05 17.93 10.62
N GLU A 192 3.45 17.48 9.54
CA GLU A 192 3.39 18.26 8.29
C GLU A 192 2.21 19.21 8.21
N MET A 193 1.09 18.86 8.83
CA MET A 193 -0.11 19.67 8.77
C MET A 193 -0.71 19.79 10.19
N PRO A 194 -0.75 21.01 10.75
CA PRO A 194 -1.46 21.25 11.99
C PRO A 194 -2.94 20.87 11.85
N GLY A 195 -3.44 20.00 12.73
CA GLY A 195 -4.84 19.57 12.74
C GLY A 195 -5.08 18.14 12.22
N THR A 196 -4.32 17.67 11.24
CA THR A 196 -4.36 16.28 10.77
C THR A 196 -3.39 15.41 11.55
N LYS A 197 -3.94 14.60 12.45
CA LYS A 197 -3.17 13.70 13.32
C LYS A 197 -2.98 12.30 12.76
N TYR A 198 -3.52 12.01 11.58
CA TYR A 198 -3.48 10.69 10.94
C TYR A 198 -2.81 10.74 9.56
N ASN A 199 -2.38 9.57 9.10
CA ASN A 199 -1.83 9.34 7.77
C ASN A 199 -2.86 8.66 6.88
N GLU A 200 -2.66 8.74 5.57
CA GLU A 200 -3.51 8.12 4.57
C GLU A 200 -2.71 7.23 3.65
N ILE A 201 -3.12 5.97 3.57
CA ILE A 201 -2.58 4.94 2.69
C ILE A 201 -3.73 4.48 1.80
N LEU A 202 -3.58 4.71 0.50
CA LEU A 202 -4.59 4.38 -0.49
C LEU A 202 -4.39 2.94 -0.95
N VAL A 203 -5.44 2.14 -0.84
CA VAL A 203 -5.41 0.71 -1.11
C VAL A 203 -6.44 0.37 -2.17
N VAL A 204 -6.00 -0.24 -3.26
CA VAL A 204 -6.90 -0.81 -4.27
C VAL A 204 -7.41 -2.14 -3.76
N THR A 205 -8.73 -2.30 -3.67
CA THR A 205 -9.37 -3.50 -3.12
C THR A 205 -9.72 -4.53 -4.18
N ARG A 206 -9.83 -4.10 -5.45
CA ARG A 206 -10.09 -4.99 -6.57
C ARG A 206 -8.86 -5.89 -6.85
N PRO A 207 -9.02 -7.22 -6.95
CA PRO A 207 -7.95 -8.11 -7.36
C PRO A 207 -7.70 -8.06 -8.88
N HIS A 208 -6.53 -8.52 -9.31
CA HIS A 208 -6.12 -8.65 -10.73
C HIS A 208 -5.96 -7.32 -11.49
N VAL A 209 -5.86 -6.20 -10.79
CA VAL A 209 -5.47 -4.90 -11.35
C VAL A 209 -3.95 -4.77 -11.28
N ARG A 210 -3.32 -4.40 -12.39
CA ARG A 210 -1.88 -4.10 -12.42
C ARG A 210 -1.64 -2.62 -12.09
N LEU A 211 -1.18 -2.33 -10.88
CA LEU A 211 -0.86 -0.96 -10.44
C LEU A 211 0.59 -0.58 -10.72
N HIS A 212 1.50 -1.47 -10.37
CA HIS A 212 2.94 -1.27 -10.52
C HIS A 212 3.45 -2.23 -11.62
N PHE A 213 4.01 -3.37 -11.21
CA PHE A 213 4.31 -4.50 -12.09
C PHE A 213 3.42 -5.70 -11.77
N SER A 214 3.23 -5.99 -10.49
CA SER A 214 2.42 -7.13 -10.02
C SER A 214 0.94 -6.80 -9.98
N GLU A 215 0.13 -7.84 -10.15
CA GLU A 215 -1.32 -7.76 -10.02
C GLU A 215 -1.72 -7.74 -8.54
N THR A 216 -2.67 -6.87 -8.21
CA THR A 216 -3.32 -6.81 -6.90
C THR A 216 -3.98 -8.14 -6.53
N LYS A 217 -4.06 -8.37 -5.22
CA LYS A 217 -4.68 -9.56 -4.63
C LYS A 217 -5.86 -9.16 -3.76
N ASN A 218 -6.51 -10.14 -3.13
CA ASN A 218 -7.60 -9.88 -2.20
C ASN A 218 -7.08 -9.16 -0.94
N VAL A 219 -7.79 -8.11 -0.53
CA VAL A 219 -7.62 -7.48 0.79
C VAL A 219 -8.52 -8.20 1.79
N GLU A 220 -7.99 -8.54 2.95
CA GLU A 220 -8.73 -9.31 3.96
C GLU A 220 -9.00 -8.46 5.21
N VAL A 221 -10.23 -8.54 5.73
CA VAL A 221 -10.60 -7.97 7.02
C VAL A 221 -10.26 -8.96 8.13
N LYS A 222 -9.40 -8.56 9.06
CA LYS A 222 -8.81 -9.43 10.08
C LYS A 222 -9.30 -9.19 11.50
N GLY A 223 -10.01 -8.10 11.74
CA GLY A 223 -10.48 -7.75 13.06
C GLY A 223 -11.08 -6.36 13.11
N ILE A 224 -11.55 -6.00 14.29
CA ILE A 224 -12.00 -4.66 14.64
C ILE A 224 -11.09 -4.15 15.73
N ILE A 225 -10.60 -2.93 15.60
CA ILE A 225 -9.86 -2.23 16.65
C ILE A 225 -10.65 -1.00 17.09
N TYR A 226 -10.65 -0.72 18.38
CA TYR A 226 -11.17 0.54 18.90
C TYR A 226 -10.17 1.19 19.86
N THR A 227 -10.21 2.51 19.99
CA THR A 227 -9.44 3.26 20.97
C THR A 227 -10.37 4.04 21.89
N GLN A 228 -10.18 3.90 23.20
CA GLN A 228 -10.89 4.73 24.16
C GLN A 228 -10.16 6.05 24.33
N GLY A 229 -10.87 7.16 24.08
CA GLY A 229 -10.40 8.47 24.53
C GLY A 229 -10.40 8.55 26.06
N SER A 230 -10.00 9.69 26.62
CA SER A 230 -10.07 9.94 28.07
C SER A 230 -11.48 9.80 28.67
N CYS A 231 -12.51 9.84 27.83
CA CYS A 231 -13.92 9.76 28.21
C CYS A 231 -14.61 8.48 27.71
N GLY A 232 -13.84 7.47 27.25
CA GLY A 232 -14.40 6.28 26.60
C GLY A 232 -14.82 6.53 25.15
N LEU A 233 -15.62 5.61 24.60
CA LEU A 233 -16.28 5.78 23.31
C LEU A 233 -17.52 6.65 23.47
N SER A 234 -17.79 7.52 22.49
CA SER A 234 -19.08 8.22 22.42
C SER A 234 -20.22 7.21 22.18
N PRO A 235 -21.50 7.59 22.44
CA PRO A 235 -22.64 6.74 22.12
C PRO A 235 -22.66 6.31 20.64
N SER A 236 -22.37 7.23 19.72
CA SER A 236 -22.30 6.95 18.27
C SER A 236 -21.17 5.97 17.95
N GLU A 237 -20.00 6.12 18.57
CA GLU A 237 -18.87 5.20 18.36
C GLU A 237 -19.14 3.81 18.93
N ALA A 238 -19.81 3.73 20.09
CA ALA A 238 -20.25 2.48 20.67
C ALA A 238 -21.27 1.77 19.77
N GLU A 239 -22.18 2.51 19.15
CA GLU A 239 -23.13 1.99 18.17
C GLU A 239 -22.43 1.47 16.91
N VAL A 240 -21.48 2.24 16.34
CA VAL A 240 -20.65 1.80 15.21
C VAL A 240 -19.94 0.49 15.55
N LEU A 241 -19.29 0.42 16.70
CA LEU A 241 -18.59 -0.80 17.15
C LEU A 241 -19.56 -1.97 17.29
N GLN A 242 -20.74 -1.75 17.87
CA GLN A 242 -21.76 -2.78 18.03
C GLN A 242 -22.23 -3.32 16.67
N ARG A 243 -22.62 -2.45 15.73
CA ARG A 243 -23.09 -2.86 14.39
C ARG A 243 -22.00 -3.63 13.63
N LEU A 244 -20.75 -3.18 13.69
CA LEU A 244 -19.64 -3.90 13.07
C LEU A 244 -19.47 -5.31 13.65
N ARG A 245 -19.64 -5.48 14.97
CA ARG A 245 -19.57 -6.80 15.63
C ARG A 245 -20.72 -7.71 15.23
N GLU A 246 -21.93 -7.18 15.15
CA GLU A 246 -23.12 -7.95 14.75
C GLU A 246 -23.01 -8.45 13.31
N LEU A 247 -22.50 -7.62 12.40
CA LEU A 247 -22.30 -7.97 10.99
C LEU A 247 -21.06 -8.85 10.76
N ASN A 248 -20.12 -8.88 11.70
CA ASN A 248 -18.86 -9.62 11.57
C ASN A 248 -18.55 -10.43 12.84
N PRO A 249 -19.41 -11.41 13.22
CA PRO A 249 -19.36 -12.07 14.51
C PRO A 249 -18.11 -12.95 14.73
N ASP A 250 -17.39 -13.27 13.66
CA ASP A 250 -16.17 -14.07 13.65
C ASP A 250 -14.88 -13.24 13.74
N LEU A 251 -14.98 -11.91 13.64
CA LEU A 251 -13.81 -11.04 13.71
C LEU A 251 -13.40 -10.79 15.18
N PRO A 252 -12.10 -10.91 15.51
CA PRO A 252 -11.62 -10.51 16.82
C PRO A 252 -11.76 -9.01 17.01
N VAL A 253 -12.11 -8.60 18.22
CA VAL A 253 -12.17 -7.19 18.64
C VAL A 253 -11.05 -6.93 19.63
N GLU A 254 -10.25 -5.89 19.38
CA GLU A 254 -9.15 -5.50 20.25
C GLU A 254 -9.17 -4.01 20.58
N GLU A 255 -8.63 -3.66 21.74
CA GLU A 255 -8.40 -2.27 22.15
C GLU A 255 -6.97 -1.86 21.74
N GLY A 256 -6.84 -0.66 21.15
CA GLY A 256 -5.61 -0.15 20.53
C GLY A 256 -4.59 0.54 21.44
#